data_AF-A0A7V9J8V1-F1
#
_entry.id   AF-A0A7V9J8V1-F1
#
_cell.length_a   1.000
_cell.length_b   1.000
_cell.length_c   1.000
_cell.angle_alpha   90.00
_cell.angle_beta   90.00
_cell.angle_gamma   90.00
#
_symmetry.space_group_name_H-M   'P 1'
#
loop_
_entity.id
_entity.type
_entity.pdbx_description
1 polymer ?
#
loop_
_entity_poly.entity_id
_entity_poly.type
_entity_poly.pdbx_seq_one_letter_code
_entity_poly.pdbx_strand_id
1 'polypeptide(L)'
;MSPQSDSPRTLTQMLRDWDDATLTRLLMARPDLADPPPTDYSQIASRSTTRHSVSQSLDLLTAFEPWVARRVCDLGGTSEPSGSEALDATTFAQAVAGGPVDSNARSVADVPDTSDISAALDRLLSLGLLWGDASSLRPVRAMASSLTAGDPGIVPASRPPGFQDAAQQPGDLVDKVAAGSAFELVRRIDVLVEHCDHSPASLVKSGELASRETRTFGSLLDLPAPIAGIHLKIARAAGLLGTLPGSELKLVPTYGFDDWQSLSLAAQWQLLAAAWLHQHETPANAWLTRHCLQGLASAGDYVAGTPEQLHSWVSWQRPRRAPATARPIISIIDQAAWVGVTGLGALSSFGAALVAAILETAPSPAPASAPSTLESLLPPRVDHVMVQADLTAIAPGPLEAEAARDLGSLADVESRGGATVYRFSPASLQRAYRLGWRVPDIVSTLEKRSTTPLPQPLLYLVHDLERLPPPGRVAKPDPQTPAGGSPLHASPLRALGCKAELSAKEELTFAAAQRLVQGLRHTEVDPSPDESPRPQTSNRIDSPLDTLREAVETGEVVWFGYVDTRGASGERLVVAKSVGDGRLQARDSRTDEALTVPLHRITSAHIIRRTA
;
A
#
# COMPACT_ATOMS: atom_id res chain seq x y z
N MET A 1 14.29 -24.40 45.47
CA MET A 1 13.33 -25.16 44.64
C MET A 1 12.78 -24.21 43.61
N SER A 2 13.35 -24.20 42.41
CA SER A 2 12.78 -23.49 41.27
C SER A 2 11.43 -24.15 40.93
N PRO A 3 10.37 -23.39 40.61
CA PRO A 3 9.08 -24.00 40.28
C PRO A 3 9.26 -24.81 39.00
N GLN A 4 8.97 -26.11 39.05
CA GLN A 4 8.77 -26.91 37.84
C GLN A 4 7.56 -26.29 37.12
N SER A 5 7.81 -25.55 36.04
CA SER A 5 6.77 -25.06 35.15
C SER A 5 6.13 -26.28 34.47
N ASP A 6 4.97 -26.68 34.93
CA ASP A 6 4.16 -27.75 34.34
C ASP A 6 3.85 -27.38 32.88
N SER A 7 4.08 -28.29 31.92
CA SER A 7 3.82 -28.03 30.49
C SER A 7 2.38 -27.55 30.28
N PRO A 8 2.13 -26.55 29.42
CA PRO A 8 0.80 -26.01 29.24
C PRO A 8 -0.13 -27.09 28.68
N ARG A 9 -1.23 -27.38 29.39
CA ARG A 9 -2.16 -28.48 29.03
C ARG A 9 -3.15 -28.08 27.93
N THR A 10 -3.28 -26.78 27.66
CA THR A 10 -4.15 -26.24 26.62
C THR A 10 -3.49 -25.05 25.92
N LEU A 11 -3.91 -24.79 24.67
CA LEU A 11 -3.50 -23.58 23.93
C LEU A 11 -3.87 -22.29 24.68
N THR A 12 -5.04 -22.25 25.33
CA THR A 12 -5.47 -21.10 26.14
C THR A 12 -4.49 -20.79 27.28
N GLN A 13 -4.03 -21.84 27.98
CA GLN A 13 -3.04 -21.69 29.06
C GLN A 13 -1.70 -21.17 28.51
N MET A 14 -1.23 -21.72 27.39
CA MET A 14 0.00 -21.24 26.76
C MET A 14 -0.09 -19.77 26.35
N LEU A 15 -1.20 -19.34 25.75
CA LEU A 15 -1.40 -17.93 25.36
C LEU A 15 -1.46 -17.00 26.57
N ARG A 16 -2.04 -17.46 27.68
CA ARG A 16 -2.04 -16.72 28.95
C ARG A 16 -0.62 -16.53 29.49
N ASP A 17 0.21 -17.56 29.41
CA ASP A 17 1.57 -17.55 29.97
C ASP A 17 2.59 -16.77 29.10
N TRP A 18 2.26 -16.45 27.84
CA TRP A 18 3.10 -15.63 26.96
C TRP A 18 3.27 -14.21 27.48
N ASP A 19 4.37 -13.56 27.14
CA ASP A 19 4.54 -12.13 27.41
C ASP A 19 3.72 -11.25 26.45
N ASP A 20 3.49 -10.00 26.85
CA ASP A 20 2.66 -9.07 26.07
C ASP A 20 3.26 -8.77 24.70
N ALA A 21 4.59 -8.80 24.58
CA ALA A 21 5.28 -8.58 23.31
C ALA A 21 5.03 -9.73 22.32
N THR A 22 5.00 -10.98 22.79
CA THR A 22 4.73 -12.17 21.97
C THR A 22 3.27 -12.22 21.55
N LEU A 23 2.33 -11.93 22.47
CA LEU A 23 0.92 -11.81 22.12
C LEU A 23 0.64 -10.68 21.15
N THR A 24 1.28 -9.52 21.32
CA THR A 24 1.16 -8.41 20.38
C THR A 24 1.66 -8.83 19.00
N ARG A 25 2.81 -9.52 18.92
CA ARG A 25 3.34 -10.06 17.65
C ARG A 25 2.41 -11.10 17.02
N LEU A 26 1.75 -11.94 17.82
CA LEU A 26 0.74 -12.89 17.32
C LEU A 26 -0.44 -12.15 16.68
N LEU A 27 -1.02 -11.16 17.35
CA LEU A 27 -2.15 -10.38 16.81
C LEU A 27 -1.74 -9.60 15.55
N MET A 28 -0.52 -9.05 15.52
CA MET A 28 0.02 -8.39 14.31
C MET A 28 0.21 -9.37 13.14
N ALA A 29 0.64 -10.59 13.42
CA ALA A 29 0.82 -11.62 12.41
C ALA A 29 -0.52 -12.25 11.97
N ARG A 30 -1.52 -12.27 12.85
CA ARG A 30 -2.87 -12.81 12.62
C ARG A 30 -3.95 -11.78 13.01
N PRO A 31 -4.16 -10.73 12.20
CA PRO A 31 -5.14 -9.69 12.50
C PRO A 31 -6.58 -10.20 12.64
N ASP A 32 -6.90 -11.33 12.02
CA ASP A 32 -8.19 -12.01 12.14
C ASP A 32 -8.49 -12.52 13.57
N LEU A 33 -7.48 -12.63 14.43
CA LEU A 33 -7.68 -12.93 15.85
C LEU A 33 -8.16 -11.70 16.63
N ALA A 34 -7.89 -10.49 16.14
CA ALA A 34 -8.22 -9.23 16.78
C ALA A 34 -9.61 -8.69 16.38
N ASP A 35 -10.25 -9.25 15.34
CA ASP A 35 -11.54 -8.80 14.83
C ASP A 35 -12.60 -9.93 14.85
N PRO A 36 -13.70 -9.80 15.64
CA PRO A 36 -14.01 -8.70 16.56
C PRO A 36 -13.09 -8.72 17.81
N PRO A 37 -12.92 -7.62 18.56
CA PRO A 37 -11.97 -7.57 19.67
C PRO A 37 -12.22 -8.70 20.70
N PRO A 38 -11.20 -9.53 21.02
CA PRO A 38 -11.37 -10.66 21.93
C PRO A 38 -11.55 -10.17 23.38
N THR A 39 -12.43 -10.83 24.15
CA THR A 39 -12.62 -10.50 25.57
C THR A 39 -11.77 -11.34 26.52
N ASP A 40 -11.28 -12.49 26.06
CA ASP A 40 -10.43 -13.41 26.83
C ASP A 40 -9.50 -14.25 25.92
N TYR A 41 -8.52 -14.92 26.52
CA TYR A 41 -7.57 -15.79 25.81
C TYR A 41 -8.21 -17.02 25.16
N SER A 42 -9.37 -17.47 25.66
CA SER A 42 -10.07 -18.64 25.11
C SER A 42 -10.67 -18.35 23.73
N GLN A 43 -11.11 -17.11 23.49
CA GLN A 43 -11.56 -16.65 22.18
C GLN A 43 -10.40 -16.62 21.17
N ILE A 44 -9.23 -16.13 21.58
CA ILE A 44 -8.01 -16.15 20.75
C ILE A 44 -7.64 -17.59 20.41
N ALA A 45 -7.60 -18.48 21.42
CA ALA A 45 -7.32 -19.90 21.22
C ALA A 45 -8.32 -20.53 20.25
N SER A 46 -9.62 -20.34 20.46
CA SER A 46 -10.68 -20.87 19.59
C SER A 46 -10.52 -20.40 18.14
N ARG A 47 -10.38 -19.09 17.91
CA ARG A 47 -10.19 -18.50 16.57
C ARG A 47 -8.93 -18.99 15.88
N SER A 48 -7.83 -19.10 16.63
CA SER A 48 -6.53 -19.55 16.11
C SER A 48 -6.55 -20.98 15.58
N THR A 49 -7.49 -21.81 16.05
CA THR A 49 -7.67 -23.20 15.59
C THR A 49 -8.64 -23.34 14.41
N THR A 50 -9.31 -22.27 13.99
CA THR A 50 -10.26 -22.32 12.86
C THR A 50 -9.53 -22.58 11.54
N ARG A 51 -10.18 -23.28 10.61
CA ARG A 51 -9.60 -23.59 9.28
C ARG A 51 -9.21 -22.32 8.52
N HIS A 52 -10.02 -21.27 8.58
CA HIS A 52 -9.74 -20.00 7.90
C HIS A 52 -8.47 -19.34 8.43
N SER A 53 -8.39 -19.15 9.74
CA SER A 53 -7.27 -18.52 10.42
C SER A 53 -5.96 -19.32 10.25
N VAL A 54 -6.04 -20.64 10.36
CA VAL A 54 -4.91 -21.54 10.09
C VAL A 54 -4.47 -21.44 8.63
N SER A 55 -5.39 -21.44 7.67
CA SER A 55 -5.02 -21.31 6.26
C SER A 55 -4.34 -19.97 5.98
N GLN A 56 -4.82 -18.85 6.53
CA GLN A 56 -4.17 -17.55 6.38
C GLN A 56 -2.76 -17.54 7.00
N SER A 57 -2.58 -18.19 8.15
CA SER A 57 -1.27 -18.30 8.80
C SER A 57 -0.28 -19.15 7.99
N LEU A 58 -0.74 -20.24 7.41
CA LEU A 58 0.05 -21.09 6.51
C LEU A 58 0.48 -20.33 5.23
N ASP A 59 -0.30 -19.33 4.79
CA ASP A 59 0.06 -18.46 3.66
C ASP A 59 1.18 -17.45 3.99
N LEU A 60 1.60 -17.35 5.26
CA LEU A 60 2.72 -16.52 5.72
C LEU A 60 4.03 -17.28 5.84
N LEU A 61 4.00 -18.60 5.69
CA LEU A 61 5.15 -19.47 5.91
C LEU A 61 6.09 -19.50 4.69
N THR A 62 7.38 -19.73 4.92
CA THR A 62 8.39 -20.03 3.88
C THR A 62 8.22 -21.44 3.34
N ALA A 63 9.00 -21.90 2.36
CA ALA A 63 8.84 -23.25 1.79
C ALA A 63 9.22 -24.37 2.78
N PHE A 64 10.14 -24.11 3.69
CA PHE A 64 10.60 -25.10 4.66
C PHE A 64 9.59 -25.31 5.81
N GLU A 65 8.94 -24.25 6.27
CA GLU A 65 8.07 -24.28 7.46
C GLU A 65 6.79 -25.16 7.29
N PRO A 66 6.05 -25.17 6.16
CA PRO A 66 4.93 -26.08 5.91
C PRO A 66 5.38 -27.54 5.84
N TRP A 67 6.60 -27.80 5.36
CA TRP A 67 7.17 -29.15 5.35
C TRP A 67 7.41 -29.62 6.80
N VAL A 68 8.00 -28.77 7.65
CA VAL A 68 8.15 -29.05 9.09
C VAL A 68 6.79 -29.24 9.75
N ALA A 69 5.83 -28.35 9.49
CA ALA A 69 4.46 -28.45 10.01
C ALA A 69 3.79 -29.77 9.62
N ARG A 70 4.02 -30.24 8.39
CA ARG A 70 3.52 -31.56 7.94
C ARG A 70 4.17 -32.69 8.72
N ARG A 71 5.49 -32.67 8.91
CA ARG A 71 6.20 -33.69 9.71
C ARG A 71 5.74 -33.72 11.16
N VAL A 72 5.46 -32.57 11.76
CA VAL A 72 4.84 -32.50 13.09
C VAL A 72 3.45 -33.14 13.08
N CYS A 73 2.63 -32.92 12.05
CA CYS A 73 1.32 -33.57 11.93
C CYS A 73 1.42 -35.09 11.76
N ASP A 74 2.39 -35.56 10.98
CA ASP A 74 2.59 -36.98 10.68
C ASP A 74 3.08 -37.74 11.92
N LEU A 75 4.04 -37.16 12.66
CA LEU A 75 4.62 -37.77 13.85
C LEU A 75 3.78 -37.57 15.12
N GLY A 76 3.02 -36.47 15.20
CA GLY A 76 2.18 -36.14 16.35
C GLY A 76 0.74 -36.67 16.24
N GLY A 77 0.43 -37.41 15.17
CA GLY A 77 -0.93 -37.73 14.76
C GLY A 77 -1.41 -39.14 15.13
N THR A 78 -1.79 -39.37 16.40
CA THR A 78 -2.97 -40.20 16.72
C THR A 78 -3.86 -39.44 17.69
N SER A 79 -5.00 -38.97 17.18
CA SER A 79 -5.97 -38.13 17.88
C SER A 79 -6.91 -38.97 18.74
N GLU A 80 -6.55 -39.23 20.00
CA GLU A 80 -7.53 -39.42 21.08
C GLU A 80 -7.06 -38.71 22.36
N PRO A 81 -7.96 -38.18 23.21
CA PRO A 81 -7.60 -37.40 24.40
C PRO A 81 -6.95 -38.21 25.53
N SER A 82 -6.75 -39.52 25.35
CA SER A 82 -6.34 -40.44 26.41
C SER A 82 -4.90 -40.96 26.27
N GLY A 83 -4.15 -40.52 25.26
CA GLY A 83 -2.76 -40.91 25.09
C GLY A 83 -2.16 -40.37 23.79
N SER A 84 -1.82 -39.09 23.77
CA SER A 84 -1.02 -38.50 22.68
C SER A 84 0.40 -38.34 23.22
N GLU A 85 1.31 -39.17 22.70
CA GLU A 85 2.75 -39.01 22.90
C GLU A 85 3.14 -37.59 22.47
N ALA A 86 3.49 -36.79 23.47
CA ALA A 86 4.10 -35.49 23.33
C ALA A 86 5.34 -35.60 22.43
N LEU A 87 5.46 -34.75 21.41
CA LEU A 87 6.67 -34.68 20.60
C LEU A 87 7.69 -33.79 21.31
N ASP A 88 8.81 -34.39 21.71
CA ASP A 88 10.00 -33.65 22.16
C ASP A 88 10.67 -33.00 20.94
N ALA A 89 10.88 -31.68 20.99
CA ALA A 89 11.41 -30.88 19.89
C ALA A 89 12.82 -31.29 19.48
N THR A 90 13.67 -31.66 20.46
CA THR A 90 15.05 -32.09 20.21
C THR A 90 15.07 -33.44 19.53
N THR A 91 14.28 -34.38 20.03
CA THR A 91 14.12 -35.73 19.48
C THR A 91 13.51 -35.66 18.08
N PHE A 92 12.52 -34.79 17.87
CA PHE A 92 11.94 -34.53 16.54
C PHE A 92 13.00 -33.99 15.58
N ALA A 93 13.75 -32.97 15.97
CA ALA A 93 14.77 -32.39 15.09
C ALA A 93 15.86 -33.40 14.75
N GLN A 94 16.29 -34.24 15.70
CA GLN A 94 17.22 -35.35 15.47
C GLN A 94 16.63 -36.45 14.56
N ALA A 95 15.37 -36.83 14.76
CA ALA A 95 14.70 -37.85 13.94
C ALA A 95 14.48 -37.39 12.49
N VAL A 96 14.16 -36.11 12.31
CA VAL A 96 13.92 -35.49 11.00
C VAL A 96 15.22 -35.20 10.27
N ALA A 97 16.28 -34.79 10.98
CA ALA A 97 17.63 -34.67 10.43
C ALA A 97 18.31 -36.04 10.21
N GLY A 98 17.91 -37.10 10.94
CA GLY A 98 18.59 -38.40 10.98
C GLY A 98 17.83 -39.59 10.38
N GLY A 99 16.74 -39.39 9.64
CA GLY A 99 15.91 -40.48 9.09
C GLY A 99 16.67 -41.48 8.20
N PRO A 100 16.15 -42.71 7.98
CA PRO A 100 16.90 -43.78 7.32
C PRO A 100 17.34 -43.36 5.91
N VAL A 101 18.65 -43.47 5.69
CA VAL A 101 19.29 -43.27 4.39
C VAL A 101 18.91 -44.45 3.51
N ASP A 102 17.83 -44.33 2.74
CA ASP A 102 17.63 -45.20 1.58
C ASP A 102 18.83 -44.96 0.65
N SER A 103 19.70 -45.96 0.58
CA SER A 103 21.06 -45.90 0.06
C SER A 103 21.20 -45.52 -1.43
N ASN A 104 20.11 -45.16 -2.10
CA ASN A 104 20.07 -44.86 -3.53
C ASN A 104 19.50 -43.49 -3.90
N ALA A 105 19.13 -42.61 -2.97
CA ALA A 105 18.54 -41.32 -3.34
C ALA A 105 18.72 -40.21 -2.29
N ARG A 106 19.92 -39.61 -2.18
CA ARG A 106 20.12 -38.21 -1.78
C ARG A 106 21.59 -37.82 -1.84
N SER A 107 21.86 -36.60 -2.28
CA SER A 107 23.14 -35.94 -2.04
C SER A 107 23.21 -35.58 -0.54
N VAL A 108 24.40 -35.70 0.06
CA VAL A 108 24.68 -35.38 1.47
C VAL A 108 24.36 -33.92 1.84
N ALA A 109 24.08 -33.05 0.86
CA ALA A 109 23.73 -31.63 1.04
C ALA A 109 22.26 -31.35 1.40
N ASP A 110 21.37 -32.35 1.37
CA ASP A 110 19.90 -32.16 1.48
C ASP A 110 19.31 -32.52 2.87
N VAL A 111 20.15 -32.74 3.88
CA VAL A 111 19.70 -32.97 5.26
C VAL A 111 19.50 -31.63 5.98
N PRO A 112 18.29 -31.31 6.47
CA PRO A 112 18.06 -30.06 7.17
C PRO A 112 18.80 -30.01 8.51
N ASP A 113 19.45 -28.88 8.79
CA ASP A 113 20.13 -28.67 10.07
C ASP A 113 19.10 -28.68 11.21
N THR A 114 19.49 -29.26 12.36
CA THR A 114 18.72 -29.23 13.60
C THR A 114 18.37 -27.80 14.00
N SER A 115 19.29 -26.85 13.78
CA SER A 115 19.06 -25.44 14.08
C SER A 115 17.94 -24.82 13.23
N ASP A 116 17.90 -25.12 11.94
CA ASP A 116 16.86 -24.66 11.02
C ASP A 116 15.49 -25.26 11.37
N ILE A 117 15.46 -26.54 11.78
CA ILE A 117 14.24 -27.20 12.25
C ILE A 117 13.70 -26.51 13.51
N SER A 118 14.57 -26.24 14.50
CA SER A 118 14.19 -25.52 15.72
C SER A 118 13.64 -24.13 15.40
N ALA A 119 14.29 -23.38 14.52
CA ALA A 119 13.80 -22.06 14.08
C ALA A 119 12.41 -22.14 13.40
N ALA A 120 12.17 -23.18 12.59
CA ALA A 120 10.87 -23.41 11.99
C ALA A 120 9.80 -23.76 13.04
N LEU A 121 10.12 -24.58 14.04
CA LEU A 121 9.21 -24.90 15.15
C LEU A 121 8.86 -23.64 15.96
N ASP A 122 9.85 -22.81 16.29
CA ASP A 122 9.65 -21.53 16.98
C ASP A 122 8.76 -20.59 16.16
N ARG A 123 8.94 -20.58 14.84
CA ARG A 123 8.09 -19.79 13.94
C ARG A 123 6.64 -20.28 13.99
N LEU A 124 6.41 -21.59 13.93
CA LEU A 124 5.06 -22.18 14.01
C LEU A 124 4.41 -21.94 15.39
N LEU A 125 5.20 -22.00 16.47
CA LEU A 125 4.75 -21.62 17.83
C LEU A 125 4.37 -20.13 17.87
N SER A 126 5.20 -19.24 17.33
CA SER A 126 4.94 -17.78 17.32
C SER A 126 3.65 -17.38 16.58
N LEU A 127 3.19 -18.22 15.66
CA LEU A 127 1.94 -18.05 14.91
C LEU A 127 0.75 -18.77 15.57
N GLY A 128 0.95 -19.49 16.68
CA GLY A 128 -0.08 -20.30 17.32
C GLY A 128 -0.55 -21.48 16.46
N LEU A 129 0.31 -22.00 15.58
CA LEU A 129 0.05 -23.23 14.80
C LEU A 129 0.47 -24.48 15.58
N LEU A 130 1.42 -24.33 16.50
CA LEU A 130 1.78 -25.32 17.51
C LEU A 130 1.45 -24.78 18.89
N TRP A 131 1.32 -25.68 19.86
CA TRP A 131 1.24 -25.36 21.28
C TRP A 131 1.91 -26.42 22.15
N GLY A 132 2.25 -26.04 23.38
CA GLY A 132 3.04 -26.88 24.28
C GLY A 132 4.36 -26.24 24.65
N ASP A 133 5.27 -27.04 25.17
CA ASP A 133 6.67 -26.66 25.41
C ASP A 133 7.62 -27.51 24.56
N ALA A 134 8.93 -27.30 24.73
CA ALA A 134 9.95 -28.02 23.99
C ALA A 134 9.90 -29.55 24.19
N SER A 135 9.30 -30.05 25.27
CA SER A 135 9.16 -31.47 25.56
C SER A 135 7.83 -32.07 25.10
N SER A 136 6.84 -31.23 24.79
CA SER A 136 5.50 -31.65 24.40
C SER A 136 4.86 -30.71 23.37
N LEU A 137 5.38 -30.72 22.14
CA LEU A 137 4.80 -29.97 21.02
C LEU A 137 3.57 -30.67 20.44
N ARG A 138 2.51 -29.89 20.19
CA ARG A 138 1.23 -30.38 19.68
C ARG A 138 0.72 -29.46 18.55
N PRO A 139 0.32 -30.00 17.39
CA PRO A 139 -0.27 -29.21 16.32
C PRO A 139 -1.70 -28.76 16.65
N VAL A 140 -2.13 -27.61 16.14
CA VAL A 140 -3.56 -27.25 16.17
C VAL A 140 -4.37 -28.14 15.23
N ARG A 141 -5.59 -28.50 15.64
CA ARG A 141 -6.42 -29.53 14.98
C ARG A 141 -6.62 -29.30 13.49
N ALA A 142 -6.84 -28.05 13.05
CA ALA A 142 -7.11 -27.76 11.65
C ALA A 142 -5.85 -27.80 10.75
N MET A 143 -4.64 -27.85 11.32
CA MET A 143 -3.38 -27.75 10.57
C MET A 143 -3.20 -28.89 9.56
N ALA A 144 -3.32 -30.15 10.00
CA ALA A 144 -3.15 -31.32 9.14
C ALA A 144 -4.10 -31.30 7.92
N SER A 145 -5.33 -30.83 8.12
CA SER A 145 -6.36 -30.74 7.08
C SER A 145 -6.28 -29.50 6.18
N SER A 146 -5.43 -28.53 6.53
CA SER A 146 -5.23 -27.28 5.79
C SER A 146 -3.92 -27.26 4.99
N LEU A 147 -2.99 -28.15 5.33
CA LEU A 147 -1.80 -28.44 4.54
C LEU A 147 -2.19 -29.24 3.29
N THR A 148 -1.71 -28.82 2.13
CA THR A 148 -1.82 -29.60 0.88
C THR A 148 -0.93 -30.84 0.96
N ALA A 149 -1.34 -31.93 0.30
CA ALA A 149 -0.47 -33.09 0.13
C ALA A 149 0.76 -32.67 -0.71
N GLY A 150 1.93 -32.60 -0.09
CA GLY A 150 3.21 -32.44 -0.79
C GLY A 150 3.81 -33.81 -1.10
N ASP A 151 4.78 -33.85 -2.02
CA ASP A 151 5.59 -35.05 -2.23
C ASP A 151 6.43 -35.31 -0.96
N PRO A 152 6.20 -36.42 -0.24
CA PRO A 152 6.92 -36.71 1.00
C PRO A 152 8.43 -36.97 0.77
N GLY A 153 8.86 -37.19 -0.47
CA GLY A 153 10.26 -37.45 -0.84
C GLY A 153 11.12 -36.20 -1.00
N ILE A 154 10.52 -35.02 -1.20
CA ILE A 154 11.25 -33.77 -1.47
C ILE A 154 11.33 -32.92 -0.20
N VAL A 155 12.55 -32.64 0.27
CA VAL A 155 12.80 -31.71 1.37
C VAL A 155 13.11 -30.34 0.77
N PRO A 156 12.29 -29.30 1.02
CA PRO A 156 12.62 -27.95 0.59
C PRO A 156 13.88 -27.44 1.29
N ALA A 157 14.65 -26.59 0.61
CA ALA A 157 15.80 -25.92 1.23
C ALA A 157 15.33 -25.10 2.46
N SER A 158 16.05 -25.22 3.58
CA SER A 158 15.78 -24.45 4.81
C SER A 158 16.16 -22.98 4.69
N ARG A 159 17.00 -22.65 3.71
CA ARG A 159 17.46 -21.30 3.40
C ARG A 159 16.91 -20.86 2.04
N PRO A 160 16.73 -19.54 1.83
CA PRO A 160 16.27 -19.07 0.55
C PRO A 160 17.24 -19.43 -0.58
N PRO A 161 16.73 -19.63 -1.81
CA PRO A 161 17.59 -19.85 -2.96
C PRO A 161 18.49 -18.63 -3.16
N GLY A 162 19.77 -18.88 -3.36
CA GLY A 162 20.74 -17.83 -3.68
C GLY A 162 20.62 -17.39 -5.14
N PHE A 163 21.11 -16.19 -5.42
CA PHE A 163 21.22 -15.62 -6.77
C PHE A 163 22.55 -16.08 -7.41
N GLN A 164 22.75 -17.39 -7.48
CA GLN A 164 23.97 -17.98 -8.05
C GLN A 164 24.10 -17.60 -9.53
N ASP A 165 25.32 -17.29 -9.97
CA ASP A 165 25.63 -16.85 -11.34
C ASP A 165 24.90 -15.58 -11.81
N ALA A 166 24.24 -14.86 -10.90
CA ALA A 166 23.65 -13.56 -11.21
C ALA A 166 24.75 -12.55 -11.56
N ALA A 167 24.49 -11.72 -12.58
CA ALA A 167 25.49 -10.80 -13.11
C ALA A 167 25.71 -9.63 -12.16
N GLN A 168 26.94 -9.46 -11.67
CA GLN A 168 27.38 -8.25 -10.97
C GLN A 168 27.47 -7.09 -11.96
N GLN A 169 26.74 -6.01 -11.71
CA GLN A 169 26.77 -4.81 -12.54
C GLN A 169 27.73 -3.75 -11.95
N PRO A 170 28.32 -2.86 -12.77
CA PRO A 170 29.05 -1.70 -12.28
C PRO A 170 28.08 -0.73 -11.58
N GLY A 171 28.25 -0.52 -10.27
CA GLY A 171 27.31 0.26 -9.45
C GLY A 171 27.05 1.70 -9.96
N ASP A 172 28.10 2.40 -10.39
CA ASP A 172 27.97 3.74 -10.99
C ASP A 172 27.09 3.74 -12.25
N LEU A 173 27.17 2.69 -13.07
CA LEU A 173 26.35 2.57 -14.27
C LEU A 173 24.89 2.21 -13.92
N VAL A 174 24.68 1.33 -12.94
CA VAL A 174 23.34 1.02 -12.42
C VAL A 174 22.65 2.28 -11.92
N ASP A 175 23.35 3.05 -11.07
CA ASP A 175 22.82 4.27 -10.47
C ASP A 175 22.52 5.34 -11.52
N LYS A 176 23.39 5.53 -12.53
CA LYS A 176 23.13 6.45 -13.65
C LYS A 176 21.94 6.05 -14.51
N VAL A 177 21.82 4.77 -14.86
CA VAL A 177 20.68 4.26 -15.65
C VAL A 177 19.38 4.44 -14.88
N ALA A 178 19.38 4.06 -13.59
CA ALA A 178 18.23 4.23 -12.72
C ALA A 178 17.86 5.71 -12.52
N ALA A 179 18.85 6.60 -12.37
CA ALA A 179 18.63 8.04 -12.23
C ALA A 179 18.03 8.66 -13.50
N GLY A 180 18.45 8.19 -14.68
CA GLY A 180 17.84 8.58 -15.95
C GLY A 180 16.36 8.19 -16.03
N SER A 181 16.02 6.96 -15.65
CA SER A 181 14.61 6.52 -15.55
C SER A 181 13.81 7.32 -14.52
N ALA A 182 14.41 7.59 -13.36
CA ALA A 182 13.79 8.39 -12.29
C ALA A 182 13.46 9.81 -12.77
N PHE A 183 14.42 10.47 -13.44
CA PHE A 183 14.23 11.79 -14.04
C PHE A 183 13.10 11.81 -15.07
N GLU A 184 13.09 10.80 -15.94
CA GLU A 184 12.10 10.70 -16.99
C GLU A 184 10.69 10.37 -16.45
N LEU A 185 10.59 9.59 -15.37
CA LEU A 185 9.32 9.40 -14.65
C LEU A 185 8.79 10.74 -14.14
N VAL A 186 9.60 11.51 -13.42
CA VAL A 186 9.22 12.84 -12.89
C VAL A 186 8.72 13.74 -14.03
N ARG A 187 9.49 13.83 -15.13
CA ARG A 187 9.12 14.64 -16.30
C ARG A 187 7.80 14.19 -16.93
N ARG A 188 7.58 12.88 -17.08
CA ARG A 188 6.35 12.32 -17.66
C ARG A 188 5.13 12.55 -16.78
N ILE A 189 5.28 12.49 -15.46
CA ILE A 189 4.18 12.78 -14.53
C ILE A 189 3.79 14.25 -14.60
N ASP A 190 4.76 15.17 -14.68
CA ASP A 190 4.49 16.59 -14.90
C ASP A 190 3.68 16.84 -16.19
N VAL A 191 4.12 16.26 -17.32
CA VAL A 191 3.41 16.32 -18.61
C VAL A 191 1.99 15.76 -18.50
N LEU A 192 1.82 14.63 -17.81
CA LEU A 192 0.55 13.95 -17.66
C LEU A 192 -0.44 14.80 -16.87
N VAL A 193 -0.03 15.32 -15.71
CA VAL A 193 -0.89 16.12 -14.84
C VAL A 193 -1.29 17.43 -15.52
N GLU A 194 -0.34 18.10 -16.18
CA GLU A 194 -0.64 19.33 -16.92
C GLU A 194 -1.57 19.08 -18.11
N HIS A 195 -1.47 17.92 -18.78
CA HIS A 195 -2.45 17.54 -19.79
C HIS A 195 -3.86 17.39 -19.20
N CYS A 196 -3.97 16.79 -18.01
CA CYS A 196 -5.27 16.66 -17.31
C CYS A 196 -5.85 18.00 -16.88
N ASP A 197 -5.02 19.03 -16.64
CA ASP A 197 -5.50 20.39 -16.35
C ASP A 197 -6.26 20.98 -17.54
N HIS A 198 -5.69 20.85 -18.73
CA HIS A 198 -6.26 21.38 -19.97
C HIS A 198 -7.36 20.48 -20.57
N SER A 199 -7.24 19.17 -20.37
CA SER A 199 -8.10 18.15 -20.95
C SER A 199 -8.35 17.04 -19.93
N PRO A 200 -9.37 17.20 -19.05
CA PRO A 200 -9.66 16.24 -18.01
C PRO A 200 -9.89 14.83 -18.55
N ALA A 201 -9.11 13.87 -18.04
CA ALA A 201 -9.15 12.49 -18.54
C ALA A 201 -10.36 11.72 -18.03
N SER A 202 -10.95 10.89 -18.88
CA SER A 202 -12.15 10.13 -18.54
C SER A 202 -11.84 8.75 -17.95
N LEU A 203 -12.50 8.44 -16.83
CA LEU A 203 -12.49 7.13 -16.19
C LEU A 203 -13.71 6.29 -16.62
N VAL A 204 -13.54 4.98 -16.62
CA VAL A 204 -14.65 4.01 -16.66
C VAL A 204 -15.26 3.84 -15.27
N LYS A 205 -16.43 3.20 -15.17
CA LYS A 205 -17.15 3.00 -13.90
C LYS A 205 -16.37 2.22 -12.85
N SER A 206 -15.38 1.42 -13.23
CA SER A 206 -14.46 0.73 -12.31
C SER A 206 -13.40 1.67 -11.69
N GLY A 207 -13.33 2.94 -12.12
CA GLY A 207 -12.31 3.89 -11.70
C GLY A 207 -10.99 3.78 -12.47
N GLU A 208 -10.93 2.93 -13.49
CA GLU A 208 -9.78 2.81 -14.42
C GLU A 208 -9.89 3.80 -15.58
N LEU A 209 -8.80 4.01 -16.34
CA LEU A 209 -8.87 4.81 -17.57
C LEU A 209 -9.73 4.13 -18.64
N ALA A 210 -10.47 4.93 -19.39
CA ALA A 210 -11.00 4.45 -20.65
C ALA A 210 -9.85 4.03 -21.59
N SER A 211 -10.08 2.97 -22.38
CA SER A 211 -9.04 2.44 -23.29
C SER A 211 -8.56 3.47 -24.32
N ARG A 212 -9.43 4.43 -24.69
CA ARG A 212 -9.08 5.58 -25.51
C ARG A 212 -8.05 6.47 -24.81
N GLU A 213 -8.30 6.85 -23.56
CA GLU A 213 -7.39 7.69 -22.77
C GLU A 213 -6.04 7.02 -22.55
N THR A 214 -6.03 5.69 -22.31
CA THR A 214 -4.78 4.94 -22.15
C THR A 214 -3.92 5.02 -23.41
N ARG A 215 -4.54 4.99 -24.60
CA ARG A 215 -3.83 5.17 -25.88
C ARG A 215 -3.35 6.62 -26.07
N THR A 216 -4.18 7.60 -25.74
CA THR A 216 -3.82 9.02 -25.76
C THR A 216 -2.59 9.28 -24.90
N PHE A 217 -2.58 8.79 -23.65
CA PHE A 217 -1.45 8.94 -22.75
C PHE A 217 -0.21 8.15 -23.20
N GLY A 218 -0.38 6.97 -23.79
CA GLY A 218 0.73 6.24 -24.42
C GLY A 218 1.42 7.07 -25.50
N SER A 219 0.63 7.70 -26.38
CA SER A 219 1.17 8.62 -27.40
C SER A 219 1.76 9.91 -26.81
N LEU A 220 1.12 10.50 -25.80
CA LEU A 220 1.60 11.73 -25.16
C LEU A 220 2.95 11.56 -24.45
N LEU A 221 3.13 10.41 -23.78
CA LEU A 221 4.30 10.13 -22.95
C LEU A 221 5.39 9.35 -23.68
N ASP A 222 5.14 8.97 -24.93
CA ASP A 222 5.97 8.04 -25.72
C ASP A 222 6.25 6.73 -24.98
N LEU A 223 5.17 6.10 -24.51
CA LEU A 223 5.20 4.89 -23.69
C LEU A 223 4.27 3.81 -24.21
N PRO A 224 4.60 2.52 -23.99
CA PRO A 224 3.63 1.45 -24.12
C PRO A 224 2.41 1.74 -23.24
N ALA A 225 1.21 1.55 -23.79
CA ALA A 225 -0.06 1.84 -23.12
C ALA A 225 -0.18 1.25 -21.68
N PRO A 226 0.30 0.03 -21.38
CA PRO A 226 0.29 -0.49 -20.01
C PRO A 226 1.15 0.33 -19.04
N ILE A 227 2.33 0.80 -19.48
CA ILE A 227 3.25 1.61 -18.67
C ILE A 227 2.69 3.02 -18.45
N ALA A 228 2.05 3.62 -19.46
CA ALA A 228 1.34 4.89 -19.30
C ALA A 228 0.20 4.77 -18.26
N GLY A 229 -0.53 3.65 -18.26
CA GLY A 229 -1.55 3.35 -17.25
C GLY A 229 -0.96 3.25 -15.83
N ILE A 230 0.24 2.69 -15.68
CA ILE A 230 0.98 2.65 -14.41
C ILE A 230 1.38 4.05 -13.95
N HIS A 231 1.91 4.90 -14.84
CA HIS A 231 2.27 6.28 -14.48
C HIS A 231 1.07 7.07 -13.95
N LEU A 232 -0.11 6.88 -14.54
CA LEU A 232 -1.31 7.48 -14.01
C LEU A 232 -1.65 6.97 -12.61
N LYS A 233 -1.62 5.64 -12.40
CA LYS A 233 -1.91 5.06 -11.09
C LYS A 233 -0.92 5.59 -10.04
N ILE A 234 0.34 5.79 -10.42
CA ILE A 234 1.36 6.45 -9.57
C ILE A 234 0.93 7.89 -9.27
N ALA A 235 0.59 8.70 -10.29
CA ALA A 235 0.15 10.09 -10.09
C ALA A 235 -1.07 10.20 -9.17
N ARG A 236 -2.03 9.28 -9.29
CA ARG A 236 -3.21 9.22 -8.41
C ARG A 236 -2.86 8.77 -7.00
N ALA A 237 -2.07 7.72 -6.84
CA ALA A 237 -1.63 7.24 -5.53
C ALA A 237 -0.71 8.25 -4.81
N ALA A 238 0.03 9.05 -5.58
CA ALA A 238 0.80 10.20 -5.12
C ALA A 238 -0.07 11.41 -4.74
N GLY A 239 -1.37 11.36 -5.02
CA GLY A 239 -2.31 12.44 -4.74
C GLY A 239 -2.19 13.63 -5.70
N LEU A 240 -1.50 13.50 -6.84
CA LEU A 240 -1.33 14.58 -7.83
C LEU A 240 -2.57 14.74 -8.73
N LEU A 241 -3.33 13.66 -8.92
CA LEU A 241 -4.58 13.64 -9.66
C LEU A 241 -5.72 13.10 -8.80
N GLY A 242 -6.88 13.74 -8.91
CA GLY A 242 -8.09 13.38 -8.19
C GLY A 242 -9.34 13.56 -9.05
N THR A 243 -10.50 13.28 -8.44
CA THR A 243 -11.81 13.48 -9.07
C THR A 243 -12.60 14.53 -8.31
N LEU A 244 -13.37 15.36 -9.01
CA LEU A 244 -14.23 16.35 -8.36
C LEU A 244 -15.53 15.70 -7.84
N PRO A 245 -16.08 16.17 -6.71
CA PRO A 245 -17.42 15.81 -6.27
C PRO A 245 -18.45 16.07 -7.38
N GLY A 246 -19.25 15.06 -7.75
CA GLY A 246 -20.22 15.14 -8.86
C GLY A 246 -19.62 14.90 -10.25
N SER A 247 -18.30 14.73 -10.38
CA SER A 247 -17.62 14.30 -11.60
C SER A 247 -16.59 13.21 -11.31
N GLU A 248 -17.05 12.13 -10.65
CA GLU A 248 -16.23 10.99 -10.22
C GLU A 248 -15.55 10.24 -11.38
N LEU A 249 -15.95 10.52 -12.63
CA LEU A 249 -15.40 9.92 -13.84
C LEU A 249 -14.42 10.84 -14.59
N LYS A 250 -14.04 11.98 -14.02
CA LYS A 250 -13.07 12.90 -14.62
C LYS A 250 -11.90 13.15 -13.69
N LEU A 251 -10.70 12.94 -14.21
CA LEU A 251 -9.46 13.24 -13.50
C LEU A 251 -9.02 14.66 -13.78
N VAL A 252 -8.65 15.36 -12.71
CA VAL A 252 -8.11 16.72 -12.71
C VAL A 252 -6.93 16.81 -11.73
N PRO A 253 -6.02 17.78 -11.91
CA PRO A 253 -4.97 18.08 -10.93
C PRO A 253 -5.53 18.39 -9.55
N THR A 254 -4.76 18.05 -8.51
CA THR A 254 -5.02 18.46 -7.13
C THR A 254 -4.04 19.57 -6.73
N TYR A 255 -4.27 20.24 -5.59
CA TYR A 255 -3.27 21.14 -5.00
C TYR A 255 -1.98 20.43 -4.58
N GLY A 256 -2.01 19.10 -4.43
CA GLY A 256 -0.80 18.32 -4.17
C GLY A 256 0.21 18.38 -5.32
N PHE A 257 -0.24 18.71 -6.53
CA PHE A 257 0.64 18.93 -7.67
C PHE A 257 1.52 20.18 -7.50
N ASP A 258 0.96 21.29 -7.01
CA ASP A 258 1.71 22.53 -6.77
C ASP A 258 2.79 22.32 -5.68
N ASP A 259 2.40 21.63 -4.60
CA ASP A 259 3.31 21.24 -3.52
C ASP A 259 4.44 20.34 -4.07
N TRP A 260 4.09 19.34 -4.88
CA TRP A 260 5.05 18.42 -5.50
C TRP A 260 6.01 19.15 -6.44
N GLN A 261 5.55 20.12 -7.23
CA GLN A 261 6.41 20.94 -8.10
C GLN A 261 7.47 21.72 -7.33
N SER A 262 7.19 22.12 -6.08
CA SER A 262 8.14 22.85 -5.24
C SER A 262 9.30 22.01 -4.70
N LEU A 263 9.20 20.67 -4.80
CA LEU A 263 10.22 19.74 -4.30
C LEU A 263 11.44 19.64 -5.24
N SER A 264 12.59 19.23 -4.68
CA SER A 264 13.73 18.81 -5.50
C SER A 264 13.37 17.59 -6.35
N LEU A 265 14.06 17.36 -7.48
CA LEU A 265 13.74 16.24 -8.37
C LEU A 265 13.87 14.88 -7.67
N ALA A 266 14.84 14.74 -6.76
CA ALA A 266 15.01 13.53 -5.97
C ALA A 266 13.83 13.31 -5.01
N ALA A 267 13.35 14.36 -4.35
CA ALA A 267 12.18 14.29 -3.47
C ALA A 267 10.88 14.04 -4.26
N GLN A 268 10.74 14.63 -5.45
CA GLN A 268 9.64 14.33 -6.38
C GLN A 268 9.62 12.85 -6.75
N TRP A 269 10.77 12.29 -7.13
CA TRP A 269 10.90 10.88 -7.44
C TRP A 269 10.58 9.99 -6.24
N GLN A 270 11.10 10.30 -5.05
CA GLN A 270 10.89 9.50 -3.85
C GLN A 270 9.40 9.33 -3.53
N LEU A 271 8.62 10.40 -3.68
CA LEU A 271 7.17 10.36 -3.52
C LEU A 271 6.50 9.44 -4.55
N LEU A 272 6.89 9.55 -5.82
CA LEU A 272 6.35 8.71 -6.90
C LEU A 272 6.74 7.24 -6.74
N ALA A 273 7.98 6.94 -6.34
CA ALA A 273 8.45 5.58 -6.12
C ALA A 273 7.76 4.93 -4.91
N ALA A 274 7.51 5.69 -3.84
CA ALA A 274 6.67 5.22 -2.73
C ALA A 274 5.22 4.97 -3.18
N ALA A 275 4.62 5.88 -3.95
CA ALA A 275 3.28 5.71 -4.50
C ALA A 275 3.17 4.46 -5.41
N TRP A 276 4.21 4.18 -6.21
CA TRP A 276 4.29 2.96 -7.04
C TRP A 276 4.22 1.66 -6.21
N LEU A 277 4.76 1.67 -4.99
CA LEU A 277 4.73 0.50 -4.11
C LEU A 277 3.37 0.31 -3.42
N HIS A 278 2.56 1.37 -3.32
CA HIS A 278 1.26 1.35 -2.66
C HIS A 278 0.07 1.30 -3.63
N GLN A 279 0.23 1.65 -4.90
CA GLN A 279 -0.86 1.73 -5.90
C GLN A 279 -1.49 0.39 -6.33
N HIS A 280 -1.07 -0.75 -5.77
CA HIS A 280 -1.46 -2.04 -6.29
C HIS A 280 -2.94 -2.35 -6.00
N GLU A 281 -3.71 -2.58 -7.07
CA GLU A 281 -5.16 -2.85 -7.04
C GLU A 281 -5.57 -4.07 -6.20
N THR A 282 -4.64 -5.02 -6.01
CA THR A 282 -4.89 -6.21 -5.21
C THR A 282 -3.77 -6.42 -4.18
N PRO A 283 -4.11 -6.94 -2.98
CA PRO A 283 -3.11 -7.34 -1.99
C PRO A 283 -2.09 -8.37 -2.50
N ALA A 284 -2.43 -9.13 -3.55
CA ALA A 284 -1.54 -10.10 -4.17
C ALA A 284 -0.39 -9.41 -4.94
N ASN A 285 -0.68 -8.37 -5.72
CA ASN A 285 0.33 -7.64 -6.47
C ASN A 285 1.22 -6.80 -5.54
N ALA A 286 0.65 -6.15 -4.53
CA ALA A 286 1.41 -5.40 -3.52
C ALA A 286 2.45 -6.28 -2.83
N TRP A 287 2.01 -7.45 -2.39
CA TRP A 287 2.87 -8.45 -1.79
C TRP A 287 3.97 -8.91 -2.76
N LEU A 288 3.62 -9.25 -4.00
CA LEU A 288 4.58 -9.76 -4.97
C LEU A 288 5.68 -8.74 -5.28
N THR A 289 5.32 -7.48 -5.51
CA THR A 289 6.29 -6.40 -5.75
C THR A 289 7.29 -6.29 -4.61
N ARG A 290 6.79 -6.26 -3.36
CA ARG A 290 7.64 -6.18 -2.17
C ARG A 290 8.63 -7.35 -2.10
N HIS A 291 8.17 -8.57 -2.33
CA HIS A 291 9.04 -9.75 -2.26
C HIS A 291 10.03 -9.86 -3.41
N CYS A 292 9.68 -9.39 -4.61
CA CYS A 292 10.64 -9.27 -5.72
C CYS A 292 11.77 -8.30 -5.37
N LEU A 293 11.43 -7.12 -4.82
CA LEU A 293 12.43 -6.13 -4.41
C LEU A 293 13.29 -6.60 -3.24
N GLN A 294 12.70 -7.30 -2.27
CA GLN A 294 13.46 -7.98 -1.21
C GLN A 294 14.43 -9.04 -1.78
N GLY A 295 14.01 -9.76 -2.83
CA GLY A 295 14.86 -10.73 -3.51
C GLY A 295 16.05 -10.05 -4.18
N LEU A 296 15.82 -8.97 -4.91
CA LEU A 296 16.92 -8.19 -5.49
C LEU A 296 17.85 -7.62 -4.41
N ALA A 297 17.31 -7.18 -3.27
CA ALA A 297 18.12 -6.69 -2.15
C ALA A 297 18.94 -7.81 -1.49
N SER A 298 18.41 -9.04 -1.40
CA SER A 298 19.12 -10.18 -0.84
C SER A 298 20.15 -10.79 -1.80
N ALA A 299 20.07 -10.50 -3.10
CA ALA A 299 21.05 -10.92 -4.10
C ALA A 299 22.43 -10.30 -3.88
N GLY A 300 22.49 -9.13 -3.25
CA GLY A 300 23.71 -8.35 -3.00
C GLY A 300 23.72 -7.03 -3.78
N ASP A 301 24.64 -6.14 -3.40
CA ASP A 301 24.74 -4.81 -3.99
C ASP A 301 25.02 -4.89 -5.50
N TYR A 302 24.14 -4.26 -6.29
CA TYR A 302 24.25 -4.19 -7.75
C TYR A 302 24.27 -5.56 -8.46
N VAL A 303 23.68 -6.59 -7.86
CA VAL A 303 23.50 -7.90 -8.49
C VAL A 303 22.19 -7.93 -9.28
N ALA A 304 22.26 -8.28 -10.56
CA ALA A 304 21.10 -8.37 -11.45
C ALA A 304 20.46 -9.77 -11.38
N GLY A 305 19.38 -9.90 -10.62
CA GLY A 305 18.63 -11.16 -10.48
C GLY A 305 17.73 -11.42 -11.69
N THR A 306 17.74 -12.66 -12.21
CA THR A 306 16.86 -13.05 -13.32
C THR A 306 15.41 -13.27 -12.86
N PRO A 307 14.42 -13.18 -13.76
CA PRO A 307 13.03 -13.50 -13.43
C PRO A 307 12.83 -14.90 -12.84
N GLU A 308 13.63 -15.88 -13.27
CA GLU A 308 13.58 -17.27 -12.78
C GLU A 308 14.14 -17.41 -11.36
N GLN A 309 15.23 -16.69 -11.06
CA GLN A 309 15.79 -16.64 -9.71
C GLN A 309 14.81 -15.95 -8.75
N LEU A 310 14.20 -14.84 -9.17
CA LEU A 310 13.16 -14.16 -8.39
C LEU A 310 11.90 -15.02 -8.23
N HIS A 311 11.52 -15.78 -9.25
CA HIS A 311 10.41 -16.74 -9.14
C HIS A 311 10.71 -17.83 -8.11
N SER A 312 11.93 -18.36 -8.12
CA SER A 312 12.40 -19.35 -7.12
C SER A 312 12.41 -18.75 -5.71
N TRP A 313 12.91 -17.52 -5.57
CA TRP A 313 12.91 -16.76 -4.31
C TRP A 313 11.49 -16.54 -3.78
N VAL A 314 10.56 -16.05 -4.62
CA VAL A 314 9.16 -15.80 -4.21
C VAL A 314 8.44 -17.10 -3.86
N SER A 315 8.67 -18.17 -4.64
CA SER A 315 8.14 -19.51 -4.39
C SER A 315 8.66 -20.10 -3.08
N TRP A 316 9.92 -19.80 -2.73
CA TRP A 316 10.47 -20.14 -1.44
C TRP A 316 9.89 -19.28 -0.31
N GLN A 317 9.74 -17.98 -0.53
CA GLN A 317 9.24 -17.05 0.50
C GLN A 317 7.80 -17.35 0.88
N ARG A 318 6.90 -17.59 -0.08
CA ARG A 318 5.49 -17.92 0.20
C ARG A 318 4.96 -18.93 -0.83
N PRO A 319 5.19 -20.24 -0.63
CA PRO A 319 4.85 -21.26 -1.63
C PRO A 319 3.35 -21.30 -1.98
N ARG A 320 2.47 -20.97 -1.03
CA ARG A 320 1.00 -20.98 -1.25
C ARG A 320 0.48 -19.73 -1.96
N ARG A 321 1.25 -18.65 -2.00
CA ARG A 321 0.89 -17.37 -2.65
C ARG A 321 1.66 -17.12 -3.94
N ALA A 322 2.73 -17.87 -4.17
CA ALA A 322 3.61 -17.68 -5.31
C ALA A 322 2.85 -17.85 -6.64
N PRO A 323 3.15 -17.00 -7.64
CA PRO A 323 2.52 -17.12 -8.94
C PRO A 323 2.95 -18.42 -9.61
N ALA A 324 2.02 -19.06 -10.33
CA ALA A 324 2.30 -20.29 -11.07
C ALA A 324 3.36 -20.13 -12.17
N THR A 325 3.62 -18.90 -12.62
CA THR A 325 4.61 -18.59 -13.66
C THR A 325 5.41 -17.34 -13.29
N ALA A 326 6.57 -17.14 -13.91
CA ALA A 326 7.39 -15.93 -13.73
C ALA A 326 6.81 -14.68 -14.43
N ARG A 327 5.74 -14.80 -15.23
CA ARG A 327 5.20 -13.69 -16.04
C ARG A 327 4.81 -12.44 -15.23
N PRO A 328 4.15 -12.54 -14.05
CA PRO A 328 3.86 -11.37 -13.22
C PRO A 328 5.14 -10.70 -12.68
N ILE A 329 6.20 -11.49 -12.43
CA ILE A 329 7.49 -11.01 -11.92
C ILE A 329 8.20 -10.18 -12.99
N ILE A 330 8.21 -10.64 -14.25
CA ILE A 330 8.78 -9.88 -15.38
C ILE A 330 8.15 -8.49 -15.45
N SER A 331 6.82 -8.40 -15.37
CA SER A 331 6.12 -7.11 -15.39
C SER A 331 6.49 -6.20 -14.23
N ILE A 332 6.79 -6.74 -13.05
CA ILE A 332 7.23 -5.98 -11.87
C ILE A 332 8.66 -5.48 -12.05
N ILE A 333 9.56 -6.30 -12.59
CA ILE A 333 10.95 -5.91 -12.87
C ILE A 333 10.97 -4.78 -13.91
N ASP A 334 10.19 -4.93 -14.99
CA ASP A 334 10.06 -3.88 -16.01
C ASP A 334 9.56 -2.57 -15.40
N GLN A 335 8.54 -2.65 -14.54
CA GLN A 335 8.03 -1.47 -13.82
C GLN A 335 9.08 -0.83 -12.92
N ALA A 336 9.83 -1.62 -12.15
CA ALA A 336 10.90 -1.12 -11.29
C ALA A 336 11.98 -0.38 -12.11
N ALA A 337 12.27 -0.85 -13.34
CA ALA A 337 13.19 -0.18 -14.25
C ALA A 337 12.62 1.14 -14.81
N TRP A 338 11.35 1.16 -15.20
CA TRP A 338 10.67 2.39 -15.67
C TRP A 338 10.53 3.44 -14.57
N VAL A 339 10.32 3.02 -13.33
CA VAL A 339 10.24 3.93 -12.17
C VAL A 339 11.63 4.43 -11.75
N GLY A 340 12.70 3.73 -12.13
CA GLY A 340 14.08 4.06 -11.73
C GLY A 340 14.50 3.49 -10.38
N VAL A 341 13.81 2.47 -9.86
CA VAL A 341 14.24 1.72 -8.66
C VAL A 341 15.39 0.75 -9.00
N THR A 342 15.43 0.29 -10.24
CA THR A 342 16.47 -0.62 -10.75
C THR A 342 17.14 -0.03 -12.00
N GLY A 343 18.41 -0.39 -12.22
CA GLY A 343 19.17 -0.12 -13.43
C GLY A 343 19.92 -1.37 -13.85
N LEU A 344 19.91 -1.70 -15.15
CA LEU A 344 20.56 -2.91 -15.68
C LEU A 344 20.15 -4.22 -14.94
N GLY A 345 18.90 -4.29 -14.46
CA GLY A 345 18.36 -5.44 -13.75
C GLY A 345 18.76 -5.56 -12.27
N ALA A 346 19.59 -4.64 -11.76
CA ALA A 346 19.99 -4.59 -10.36
C ALA A 346 19.35 -3.40 -9.62
N LEU A 347 19.23 -3.48 -8.29
CA LEU A 347 18.81 -2.33 -7.47
C LEU A 347 19.86 -1.21 -7.56
N SER A 348 19.39 0.03 -7.74
CA SER A 348 20.24 1.20 -7.51
C SER A 348 20.46 1.41 -6.02
N SER A 349 21.49 2.17 -5.64
CA SER A 349 21.78 2.51 -4.24
C SER A 349 20.60 3.21 -3.56
N PHE A 350 19.99 4.17 -4.26
CA PHE A 350 18.81 4.89 -3.77
C PHE A 350 17.52 4.05 -3.86
N GLY A 351 17.43 3.08 -4.77
CA GLY A 351 16.36 2.07 -4.80
C GLY A 351 16.46 1.09 -3.63
N ALA A 352 17.66 0.65 -3.27
CA ALA A 352 17.92 -0.18 -2.10
C ALA A 352 17.57 0.57 -0.80
N ALA A 353 17.89 1.87 -0.71
CA ALA A 353 17.49 2.71 0.41
C ALA A 353 15.96 2.83 0.54
N LEU A 354 15.24 2.98 -0.57
CA LEU A 354 13.77 2.96 -0.59
C LEU A 354 13.22 1.62 -0.09
N VAL A 355 13.77 0.49 -0.55
CA VAL A 355 13.36 -0.84 -0.11
C VAL A 355 13.61 -1.00 1.39
N ALA A 356 14.80 -0.64 1.89
CA ALA A 356 15.13 -0.71 3.30
C ALA A 356 14.14 0.10 4.17
N ALA A 357 13.82 1.33 3.76
CA ALA A 357 12.86 2.19 4.47
C ALA A 357 11.45 1.57 4.56
N ILE A 358 11.06 0.75 3.60
CA ILE A 358 9.74 0.07 3.57
C ILE A 358 9.76 -1.23 4.38
N LEU A 359 10.93 -1.83 4.55
CA LEU A 359 11.12 -3.04 5.34
C LEU A 359 11.17 -2.77 6.85
N GLU A 360 11.53 -1.56 7.27
CA GLU A 360 11.45 -1.15 8.67
C GLU A 360 9.97 -1.01 9.09
N THR A 361 9.52 -1.92 9.96
CA THR A 361 8.13 -2.03 10.43
C THR A 361 7.70 -0.95 11.43
N ALA A 362 8.55 0.02 11.75
CA ALA A 362 8.24 1.12 12.65
C ALA A 362 7.96 2.40 11.85
N PRO A 363 6.87 3.13 12.12
CA PRO A 363 6.64 4.44 11.53
C PRO A 363 7.70 5.41 12.08
N SER A 364 8.84 5.52 11.38
CA SER A 364 9.78 6.60 11.62
C SER A 364 9.19 7.88 11.02
N PRO A 365 9.02 8.97 11.79
CA PRO A 365 8.37 10.20 11.33
C PRO A 365 9.23 11.08 10.42
N ALA A 366 10.35 10.57 9.93
CA ALA A 366 11.21 11.28 9.00
C ALA A 366 11.45 10.42 7.76
N PRO A 367 11.33 10.97 6.53
CA PRO A 367 11.75 10.25 5.34
C PRO A 367 13.22 9.87 5.54
N ALA A 368 13.50 8.57 5.67
CA ALA A 368 14.85 8.05 5.63
C ALA A 368 15.52 8.66 4.40
N SER A 369 16.65 9.33 4.61
CA SER A 369 17.31 10.21 3.67
C SER A 369 17.83 9.41 2.46
N ALA A 370 16.95 9.10 1.52
CA ALA A 370 17.22 8.61 0.18
C ALA A 370 17.64 9.69 -0.86
N PRO A 371 17.51 11.03 -0.66
CA PRO A 371 17.68 11.96 -1.78
C PRO A 371 19.15 12.26 -2.16
N SER A 372 20.15 12.07 -1.29
CA SER A 372 21.50 12.62 -1.56
C SER A 372 22.23 11.98 -2.75
N THR A 373 22.23 10.65 -2.88
CA THR A 373 22.90 9.98 -4.01
C THR A 373 22.21 10.33 -5.33
N LEU A 374 20.87 10.24 -5.37
CA LEU A 374 20.09 10.56 -6.56
C LEU A 374 20.25 12.04 -6.95
N GLU A 375 20.24 12.95 -5.98
CA GLU A 375 20.37 14.39 -6.23
C GLU A 375 21.71 14.75 -6.89
N SER A 376 22.79 14.01 -6.59
CA SER A 376 24.08 14.18 -7.26
C SER A 376 24.12 13.68 -8.72
N LEU A 377 23.19 12.80 -9.11
CA LEU A 377 23.10 12.21 -10.44
C LEU A 377 22.10 12.92 -11.35
N LEU A 378 21.20 13.72 -10.77
CA LEU A 378 20.18 14.46 -11.50
C LEU A 378 20.71 15.81 -11.99
N PRO A 379 20.24 16.32 -13.15
CA PRO A 379 20.60 17.65 -13.60
C PRO A 379 20.09 18.71 -12.61
N PRO A 380 20.87 19.77 -12.34
CA PRO A 380 20.42 20.84 -11.46
C PRO A 380 19.22 21.55 -12.08
N ARG A 381 18.31 22.03 -11.22
CA ARG A 381 17.25 22.92 -11.67
C ARG A 381 17.84 24.27 -12.08
N VAL A 382 17.23 24.89 -13.09
CA VAL A 382 17.61 26.21 -13.58
C VAL A 382 16.44 27.17 -13.45
N ASP A 383 16.71 28.43 -13.18
CA ASP A 383 15.72 29.49 -13.03
C ASP A 383 15.58 30.35 -14.30
N HIS A 384 16.27 29.96 -15.37
CA HIS A 384 16.46 30.77 -16.58
C HIS A 384 16.32 29.96 -17.87
N VAL A 385 16.11 30.68 -18.97
CA VAL A 385 15.99 30.18 -20.34
C VAL A 385 16.83 31.00 -21.31
N MET A 386 17.02 30.48 -22.51
CA MET A 386 17.63 31.20 -23.64
C MET A 386 16.51 31.61 -24.60
N VAL A 387 16.21 32.90 -24.70
CA VAL A 387 15.19 33.43 -25.63
C VAL A 387 15.82 33.70 -26.99
N GLN A 388 15.22 33.16 -28.05
CA GLN A 388 15.70 33.20 -29.43
C GLN A 388 14.84 34.10 -30.33
N ALA A 389 15.40 34.54 -31.45
CA ALA A 389 14.76 35.48 -32.37
C ALA A 389 13.49 34.94 -33.07
N ASP A 390 13.30 33.63 -33.08
CA ASP A 390 12.12 32.93 -33.63
C ASP A 390 10.97 32.79 -32.60
N LEU A 391 11.03 33.57 -31.51
CA LEU A 391 10.08 33.58 -30.41
C LEU A 391 10.03 32.28 -29.61
N THR A 392 11.10 31.49 -29.65
CA THR A 392 11.27 30.33 -28.77
C THR A 392 12.11 30.68 -27.54
N ALA A 393 11.84 29.99 -26.44
CA ALA A 393 12.68 29.98 -25.24
C ALA A 393 13.09 28.54 -24.93
N ILE A 394 14.38 28.31 -24.78
CA ILE A 394 14.94 26.99 -24.50
C ILE A 394 15.43 26.95 -23.06
N ALA A 395 14.90 26.04 -22.26
CA ALA A 395 15.40 25.77 -20.92
C ALA A 395 16.62 24.82 -21.00
N PRO A 396 17.81 25.20 -20.50
CA PRO A 396 19.01 24.35 -20.56
C PRO A 396 18.95 23.15 -19.60
N GLY A 397 17.95 23.11 -18.72
CA GLY A 397 17.69 22.04 -17.78
C GLY A 397 16.25 22.12 -17.25
N PRO A 398 15.88 21.25 -16.29
CA PRO A 398 14.57 21.30 -15.65
C PRO A 398 14.40 22.64 -14.92
N LEU A 399 13.29 23.34 -15.18
CA LEU A 399 13.07 24.64 -14.55
C LEU A 399 12.72 24.49 -13.06
N GLU A 400 13.09 25.50 -12.28
CA GLU A 400 12.51 25.72 -10.96
C GLU A 400 11.01 26.00 -11.06
N ALA A 401 10.25 25.66 -10.02
CA ALA A 401 8.79 25.76 -10.02
C ALA A 401 8.28 27.19 -10.32
N GLU A 402 8.98 28.21 -9.80
CA GLU A 402 8.63 29.61 -10.07
C GLU A 402 8.87 29.96 -11.55
N ALA A 403 10.04 29.60 -12.10
CA ALA A 403 10.38 29.86 -13.50
C ALA A 403 9.46 29.11 -14.48
N ALA A 404 9.09 27.86 -14.15
CA ALA A 404 8.14 27.09 -14.94
C ALA A 404 6.73 27.72 -14.94
N ARG A 405 6.25 28.21 -13.77
CA ARG A 405 4.97 28.93 -13.65
C ARG A 405 4.95 30.25 -14.42
N ASP A 406 6.03 31.02 -14.34
CA ASP A 406 6.18 32.26 -15.09
C ASP A 406 6.10 31.98 -16.60
N LEU A 407 6.89 31.03 -17.11
CA LEU A 407 6.90 30.71 -18.53
C LEU A 407 5.63 30.03 -19.03
N GLY A 408 5.02 29.14 -18.25
CA GLY A 408 3.73 28.52 -18.59
C GLY A 408 2.59 29.54 -18.68
N SER A 409 2.68 30.64 -17.91
CA SER A 409 1.72 31.75 -18.02
C SER A 409 1.90 32.53 -19.32
N LEU A 410 3.14 32.75 -19.77
CA LEU A 410 3.51 33.66 -20.86
C LEU A 410 3.66 32.98 -22.24
N ALA A 411 3.93 31.68 -22.27
CA ALA A 411 4.25 30.92 -23.48
C ALA A 411 3.52 29.58 -23.50
N ASP A 412 3.46 28.96 -24.69
CA ASP A 412 2.97 27.59 -24.84
C ASP A 412 4.17 26.63 -24.94
N VAL A 413 4.06 25.42 -24.39
CA VAL A 413 5.14 24.44 -24.48
C VAL A 413 5.06 23.67 -25.80
N GLU A 414 6.10 23.79 -26.62
CA GLU A 414 6.19 23.15 -27.94
C GLU A 414 6.81 21.75 -27.86
N SER A 415 7.83 21.59 -27.00
CA SER A 415 8.47 20.31 -26.76
C SER A 415 8.97 20.22 -25.32
N ARG A 416 8.82 19.03 -24.72
CA ARG A 416 9.32 18.71 -23.37
C ARG A 416 10.42 17.65 -23.45
N GLY A 417 11.30 17.71 -24.44
CA GLY A 417 12.42 16.77 -24.60
C GLY A 417 13.53 16.95 -23.55
N GLY A 418 14.77 16.57 -23.90
CA GLY A 418 15.95 16.83 -23.03
C GLY A 418 16.19 18.30 -22.70
N ALA A 419 15.58 19.22 -23.46
CA ALA A 419 15.41 20.63 -23.14
C ALA A 419 13.94 21.01 -23.38
N THR A 420 13.32 21.73 -22.45
CA THR A 420 11.96 22.24 -22.64
C THR A 420 12.00 23.46 -23.55
N VAL A 421 11.21 23.42 -24.62
CA VAL A 421 11.07 24.52 -25.58
C VAL A 421 9.70 25.16 -25.41
N TYR A 422 9.73 26.44 -25.09
CA TYR A 422 8.55 27.31 -24.99
C TYR A 422 8.46 28.14 -26.26
N ARG A 423 7.24 28.42 -26.72
CA ARG A 423 6.96 29.31 -27.83
C ARG A 423 6.08 30.45 -27.37
N PHE A 424 6.58 31.67 -27.52
CA PHE A 424 5.79 32.88 -27.34
C PHE A 424 4.94 33.11 -28.59
N SER A 425 3.66 33.41 -28.38
CA SER A 425 2.74 33.76 -29.46
C SER A 425 1.87 34.94 -29.04
N PRO A 426 1.25 35.67 -29.99
CA PRO A 426 0.25 36.67 -29.65
C PRO A 426 -0.86 36.10 -28.75
N ALA A 427 -1.28 34.84 -28.98
CA ALA A 427 -2.31 34.19 -28.19
C ALA A 427 -1.87 33.90 -26.75
N SER A 428 -0.65 33.41 -26.54
CA SER A 428 -0.11 33.11 -25.21
C SER A 428 0.04 34.39 -24.36
N LEU A 429 0.57 35.46 -24.97
CA LEU A 429 0.74 36.76 -24.31
C LEU A 429 -0.59 37.45 -24.02
N GLN A 430 -1.55 37.37 -24.94
CA GLN A 430 -2.92 37.86 -24.70
C GLN A 430 -3.63 37.10 -23.56
N ARG A 431 -3.40 35.79 -23.46
CA ARG A 431 -3.90 34.97 -22.35
C ARG A 431 -3.32 35.45 -21.02
N ALA A 432 -2.00 35.64 -20.93
CA ALA A 432 -1.36 36.20 -19.74
C ALA A 432 -1.92 37.58 -19.37
N TYR A 433 -2.07 38.48 -20.36
CA TYR A 433 -2.62 39.81 -20.14
C TYR A 433 -4.04 39.79 -19.57
N ARG A 434 -4.89 38.86 -20.05
CA ARG A 434 -6.25 38.66 -19.51
C ARG A 434 -6.25 38.10 -18.08
N LEU A 435 -5.23 37.32 -17.72
CA LEU A 435 -5.02 36.82 -16.35
C LEU A 435 -4.46 37.89 -15.40
N GLY A 436 -4.20 39.11 -15.90
CA GLY A 436 -3.82 40.27 -15.08
C GLY A 436 -2.34 40.65 -15.17
N TRP A 437 -1.53 39.93 -15.94
CA TRP A 437 -0.14 40.32 -16.21
C TRP A 437 -0.09 41.67 -16.93
N ARG A 438 0.73 42.61 -16.47
CA ARG A 438 0.94 43.90 -17.16
C ARG A 438 2.22 43.89 -17.97
N VAL A 439 2.27 44.73 -18.99
CA VAL A 439 3.43 44.86 -19.89
C VAL A 439 4.76 45.07 -19.14
N PRO A 440 4.87 45.97 -18.14
CA PRO A 440 6.11 46.11 -17.37
C PRO A 440 6.48 44.85 -16.57
N ASP A 441 5.48 44.13 -16.04
CA ASP A 441 5.69 42.89 -15.28
C ASP A 441 6.16 41.75 -16.20
N ILE A 442 5.58 41.66 -17.40
CA ILE A 442 5.97 40.67 -18.42
C ILE A 442 7.42 40.91 -18.84
N VAL A 443 7.78 42.17 -19.19
CA VAL A 443 9.14 42.50 -19.63
C VAL A 443 10.15 42.22 -18.51
N SER A 444 9.92 42.73 -17.30
CA SER A 444 10.84 42.52 -16.18
C SER A 444 11.00 41.04 -15.79
N THR A 445 9.92 40.25 -15.87
CA THR A 445 9.98 38.81 -15.63
C THR A 445 10.78 38.09 -16.71
N LEU A 446 10.54 38.40 -17.98
CA LEU A 446 11.29 37.80 -19.09
C LEU A 446 12.78 38.21 -19.06
N GLU A 447 13.10 39.46 -18.71
CA GLU A 447 14.48 39.91 -18.52
C GLU A 447 15.17 39.18 -17.37
N LYS A 448 14.48 38.99 -16.24
CA LYS A 448 14.99 38.21 -15.11
C LYS A 448 15.27 36.75 -15.49
N ARG A 449 14.39 36.14 -16.29
CA ARG A 449 14.45 34.72 -16.66
C ARG A 449 15.33 34.45 -17.88
N SER A 450 15.68 35.45 -18.69
CA SER A 450 16.44 35.23 -19.93
C SER A 450 17.93 35.41 -19.70
N THR A 451 18.73 34.44 -20.14
CA THR A 451 20.20 34.56 -20.21
C THR A 451 20.67 35.34 -21.44
N THR A 452 19.79 35.51 -22.43
CA THR A 452 20.04 36.29 -23.64
C THR A 452 19.24 37.60 -23.61
N PRO A 453 19.69 38.68 -24.27
CA PRO A 453 18.86 39.87 -24.46
C PRO A 453 17.53 39.53 -25.14
N LEU A 454 16.44 40.16 -24.72
CA LEU A 454 15.13 39.90 -25.30
C LEU A 454 15.09 40.34 -26.78
N PRO A 455 14.71 39.46 -27.71
CA PRO A 455 14.63 39.80 -29.12
C PRO A 455 13.60 40.90 -29.40
N GLN A 456 13.93 41.81 -30.30
CA GLN A 456 13.01 42.89 -30.72
C GLN A 456 11.62 42.39 -31.16
N PRO A 457 11.47 41.26 -31.89
CA PRO A 457 10.15 40.72 -32.21
C PRO A 457 9.29 40.40 -30.99
N LEU A 458 9.89 39.86 -29.92
CA LEU A 458 9.16 39.53 -28.68
C LEU A 458 8.74 40.81 -27.95
N LEU A 459 9.63 41.78 -27.81
CA LEU A 459 9.32 43.08 -27.19
C LEU A 459 8.18 43.79 -27.92
N TYR A 460 8.19 43.75 -29.26
CA TYR A 460 7.09 44.30 -30.06
C TYR A 460 5.75 43.64 -29.73
N LEU A 461 5.70 42.30 -29.66
CA LEU A 461 4.48 41.57 -29.31
C LEU A 461 3.96 41.91 -27.92
N VAL A 462 4.86 42.07 -26.94
CA VAL A 462 4.50 42.43 -25.57
C VAL A 462 3.97 43.86 -25.50
N HIS A 463 4.61 44.82 -26.18
CA HIS A 463 4.11 46.21 -26.22
C HIS A 463 2.80 46.36 -27.00
N ASP A 464 2.53 45.51 -27.99
CA ASP A 464 1.27 45.53 -28.73
C ASP A 464 0.05 45.22 -27.82
N LEU A 465 0.26 44.57 -26.66
CA LEU A 465 -0.78 44.34 -25.66
C LEU A 465 -1.37 45.62 -25.08
N GLU A 466 -0.63 46.75 -25.06
CA GLU A 466 -1.15 48.03 -24.55
C GLU A 466 -2.27 48.60 -25.42
N ARG A 467 -2.37 48.16 -26.68
CA ARG A 467 -3.44 48.53 -27.59
C ARG A 467 -4.75 47.80 -27.30
N LEU A 468 -4.68 46.69 -26.55
CA LEU A 468 -5.86 45.93 -26.16
C LEU A 468 -6.57 46.65 -25.01
N PRO A 469 -7.91 46.58 -24.97
CA PRO A 469 -8.66 47.12 -23.84
C PRO A 469 -8.12 46.50 -22.54
N PRO A 470 -8.00 47.30 -21.47
CA PRO A 470 -7.50 46.79 -20.20
C PRO A 470 -8.35 45.59 -19.77
N PRO A 471 -7.74 44.52 -19.24
CA PRO A 471 -8.49 43.37 -18.77
C PRO A 471 -9.57 43.86 -17.82
N GLY A 472 -10.82 43.41 -18.02
CA GLY A 472 -11.87 43.63 -17.05
C GLY A 472 -11.32 43.19 -15.69
N ARG A 473 -11.45 44.02 -14.65
CA ARG A 473 -10.97 43.69 -13.30
C ARG A 473 -11.56 42.34 -12.89
N VAL A 474 -10.79 41.28 -13.06
CA VAL A 474 -10.97 40.07 -12.26
C VAL A 474 -10.57 40.53 -10.87
N ALA A 475 -11.48 40.40 -9.91
CA ALA A 475 -11.20 40.74 -8.53
C ALA A 475 -9.86 40.06 -8.16
N LYS A 476 -8.88 40.86 -7.74
CA LYS A 476 -7.66 40.34 -7.14
C LYS A 476 -8.14 39.37 -6.03
N PRO A 477 -7.72 38.10 -6.00
CA PRO A 477 -8.13 37.21 -4.93
C PRO A 477 -7.74 37.92 -3.63
N ASP A 478 -8.77 38.19 -2.83
CA ASP A 478 -8.64 38.97 -1.61
C ASP A 478 -7.68 38.21 -0.68
N PRO A 479 -6.57 38.84 -0.22
CA PRO A 479 -5.58 38.16 0.63
C PRO A 479 -6.17 37.67 1.96
N GLN A 480 -7.43 38.01 2.28
CA GLN A 480 -8.13 37.62 3.49
C GLN A 480 -9.40 36.80 3.26
N THR A 481 -9.70 36.33 2.05
CA THR A 481 -10.76 35.31 1.89
C THR A 481 -10.22 33.97 2.39
N PRO A 482 -10.70 33.39 3.51
CA PRO A 482 -10.36 32.01 3.84
C PRO A 482 -10.86 31.16 2.67
N ALA A 483 -10.04 30.22 2.19
CA ALA A 483 -10.37 29.26 1.15
C ALA A 483 -11.69 28.54 1.49
N GLY A 484 -12.80 29.17 1.12
CA GLY A 484 -14.15 28.89 1.58
C GLY A 484 -14.85 27.96 0.61
N GLY A 485 -14.26 26.78 0.44
CA GLY A 485 -14.81 25.64 -0.27
C GLY A 485 -14.11 24.41 0.29
N SER A 486 -14.66 23.83 1.35
CA SER A 486 -14.17 22.56 1.89
C SER A 486 -14.35 21.42 0.89
N PRO A 487 -13.46 20.42 0.84
CA PRO A 487 -12.01 20.57 0.84
C PRO A 487 -11.38 19.71 -0.28
N LEU A 488 -10.44 20.26 -1.04
CA LEU A 488 -9.39 19.43 -1.65
C LEU A 488 -8.41 19.07 -0.51
N HIS A 489 -8.73 18.11 0.38
CA HIS A 489 -7.78 17.57 1.38
C HIS A 489 -6.87 16.54 0.70
N ALA A 490 -5.59 16.32 1.05
CA ALA A 490 -4.65 16.98 1.95
C ALA A 490 -3.27 17.05 1.25
N SER A 491 -2.44 18.04 1.62
CA SER A 491 -1.07 18.18 1.13
C SER A 491 -0.29 16.85 1.22
N PRO A 492 0.44 16.43 0.17
CA PRO A 492 1.21 15.17 0.15
C PRO A 492 2.29 15.10 1.23
N LEU A 493 2.71 16.24 1.80
CA LEU A 493 3.63 16.28 2.93
C LEU A 493 3.01 15.71 4.23
N ARG A 494 1.67 15.61 4.32
CA ARG A 494 0.99 14.83 5.38
C ARG A 494 0.85 13.34 5.03
N ALA A 495 0.92 12.96 3.75
CA ALA A 495 0.84 11.57 3.31
C ALA A 495 2.15 10.78 3.57
N LEU A 496 3.28 11.49 3.71
CA LEU A 496 4.50 10.92 4.32
C LEU A 496 4.32 10.54 5.82
N GLY A 497 3.16 10.85 6.41
CA GLY A 497 2.80 10.50 7.79
C GLY A 497 1.38 9.97 7.99
N CYS A 498 0.56 9.72 6.97
CA CYS A 498 -0.81 9.23 7.14
C CYS A 498 -1.19 8.19 6.10
N LYS A 499 -1.53 7.01 6.64
CA LYS A 499 -2.25 5.89 6.05
C LYS A 499 -3.07 6.29 4.83
N ALA A 500 -2.76 5.64 3.72
CA ALA A 500 -3.52 5.68 2.50
C ALA A 500 -5.04 5.67 2.79
N GLU A 501 -5.76 6.67 2.26
CA GLU A 501 -7.19 6.55 1.99
C GLU A 501 -7.40 5.55 0.85
N LEU A 502 -7.01 4.31 1.09
CA LEU A 502 -7.57 3.14 0.47
C LEU A 502 -8.74 2.74 1.38
N SER A 503 -9.76 2.13 0.81
CA SER A 503 -10.75 1.37 1.56
C SER A 503 -10.04 0.21 2.28
N ALA A 504 -9.32 0.56 3.35
CA ALA A 504 -8.65 -0.34 4.24
C ALA A 504 -9.69 -0.72 5.28
N LYS A 505 -10.13 -1.98 5.25
CA LYS A 505 -10.44 -2.67 6.50
C LYS A 505 -9.28 -2.33 7.44
N GLU A 506 -9.54 -1.59 8.51
CA GLU A 506 -8.51 -0.97 9.34
C GLU A 506 -7.39 -1.97 9.65
N GLU A 507 -6.22 -1.79 9.02
CA GLU A 507 -5.06 -2.63 9.34
C GLU A 507 -4.74 -2.44 10.83
N LEU A 508 -4.73 -3.56 11.56
CA LEU A 508 -4.44 -3.58 12.98
C LEU A 508 -3.07 -2.95 13.24
N THR A 509 -3.05 -1.83 13.96
CA THR A 509 -1.79 -1.17 14.33
C THR A 509 -1.16 -1.83 15.55
N PHE A 510 0.17 -1.74 15.66
CA PHE A 510 0.89 -2.27 16.83
C PHE A 510 0.37 -1.69 18.15
N ALA A 511 0.09 -0.38 18.19
CA ALA A 511 -0.49 0.26 19.37
C ALA A 511 -1.91 -0.23 19.68
N ALA A 512 -2.73 -0.53 18.66
CA ALA A 512 -4.05 -1.12 18.87
C ALA A 512 -3.93 -2.57 19.39
N ALA A 513 -3.03 -3.38 18.83
CA ALA A 513 -2.75 -4.73 19.31
C ALA A 513 -2.26 -4.74 20.76
N GLN A 514 -1.37 -3.82 21.14
CA GLN A 514 -0.91 -3.67 22.53
C GLN A 514 -2.06 -3.34 23.49
N ARG A 515 -2.97 -2.44 23.09
CA ARG A 515 -4.15 -2.10 23.92
C ARG A 515 -5.08 -3.29 24.10
N LEU A 516 -5.27 -4.10 23.05
CA LEU A 516 -6.06 -5.34 23.16
C LEU A 516 -5.41 -6.31 24.17
N VAL A 517 -4.09 -6.52 24.09
CA VAL A 517 -3.36 -7.37 25.04
C VAL A 517 -3.47 -6.85 26.47
N GLN A 518 -3.30 -5.54 26.69
CA GLN A 518 -3.48 -4.92 28.01
C GLN A 518 -4.90 -5.12 28.54
N GLY A 519 -5.93 -4.98 27.69
CA GLY A 519 -7.31 -5.26 28.06
C GLY A 519 -7.51 -6.70 28.54
N LEU A 520 -6.94 -7.69 27.84
CA LEU A 520 -7.02 -9.10 28.23
C LEU A 520 -6.35 -9.38 29.57
N ARG A 521 -5.25 -8.69 29.89
CA ARG A 521 -4.57 -8.79 31.20
C ARG A 521 -5.41 -8.21 32.33
N HIS A 522 -6.04 -7.06 32.10
CA HIS A 522 -6.89 -6.42 33.11
C HIS A 522 -8.12 -7.26 33.46
N THR A 523 -8.73 -7.95 32.49
CA THR A 523 -9.86 -8.86 32.72
C THR A 523 -9.48 -10.08 33.59
N GLU A 524 -8.20 -10.47 33.66
CA GLU A 524 -7.75 -11.61 34.47
C GLU A 524 -7.33 -11.25 35.91
N VAL A 525 -6.90 -10.01 36.17
CA VAL A 525 -6.38 -9.57 37.48
C VAL A 525 -7.48 -9.29 38.50
N ASP A 526 -8.75 -9.22 38.08
CA ASP A 526 -9.90 -9.07 38.98
C ASP A 526 -10.74 -10.37 39.10
N PRO A 527 -10.24 -11.43 39.76
CA PRO A 527 -11.01 -12.62 40.04
C PRO A 527 -11.59 -12.54 41.46
N SER A 528 -12.64 -11.74 41.71
CA SER A 528 -13.34 -11.83 42.99
C SER A 528 -14.10 -13.17 43.08
N PRO A 529 -13.81 -14.04 44.06
CA PRO A 529 -14.59 -15.23 44.33
C PRO A 529 -15.78 -14.86 45.23
N ASP A 530 -16.95 -15.41 44.93
CA ASP A 530 -18.17 -15.29 45.73
C ASP A 530 -18.98 -14.00 45.53
N GLU A 531 -19.25 -13.67 44.27
CA GLU A 531 -20.57 -13.20 43.86
C GLU A 531 -20.73 -13.58 42.38
N SER A 532 -21.54 -14.60 42.08
CA SER A 532 -22.17 -14.64 40.76
C SER A 532 -22.83 -13.27 40.59
N PRO A 533 -22.40 -12.41 39.66
CA PRO A 533 -23.14 -11.20 39.39
C PRO A 533 -24.42 -11.69 38.74
N ARG A 534 -25.52 -11.70 39.51
CA ARG A 534 -26.83 -11.48 38.94
C ARG A 534 -26.66 -10.31 37.98
N PRO A 535 -27.12 -10.39 36.72
CA PRO A 535 -26.95 -9.32 35.76
C PRO A 535 -27.66 -8.07 36.30
N GLN A 536 -26.93 -7.21 36.99
CA GLN A 536 -27.37 -5.86 37.32
C GLN A 536 -27.15 -5.03 36.07
N THR A 537 -28.16 -5.12 35.20
CA THR A 537 -28.77 -3.99 34.52
C THR A 537 -27.82 -2.86 34.09
N SER A 538 -27.02 -3.15 33.07
CA SER A 538 -26.91 -2.27 31.90
C SER A 538 -27.01 -3.13 30.63
N ASN A 539 -27.98 -4.05 30.63
CA ASN A 539 -28.37 -4.80 29.46
C ASN A 539 -29.51 -4.03 28.77
N ARG A 540 -29.16 -3.13 27.86
CA ARG A 540 -29.93 -2.97 26.63
C ARG A 540 -29.05 -3.55 25.53
N ILE A 541 -29.10 -4.87 25.35
CA ILE A 541 -28.98 -5.40 24.00
C ILE A 541 -30.24 -4.83 23.33
N ASP A 542 -30.10 -3.68 22.66
CA ASP A 542 -31.14 -3.27 21.74
C ASP A 542 -31.19 -4.38 20.68
N SER A 543 -32.28 -5.13 20.68
CA SER A 543 -32.58 -5.99 19.53
C SER A 543 -32.47 -5.11 18.29
N PRO A 544 -31.86 -5.54 17.18
CA PRO A 544 -31.82 -4.76 15.94
C PRO A 544 -33.23 -4.26 15.54
N LEU A 545 -34.27 -5.01 15.92
CA LEU A 545 -35.67 -4.61 15.79
C LEU A 545 -36.08 -3.42 16.66
N ASP A 546 -35.62 -3.36 17.91
CA ASP A 546 -35.92 -2.27 18.83
C ASP A 546 -35.18 -0.99 18.41
N THR A 547 -33.92 -1.11 17.98
CA THR A 547 -33.16 0.00 17.37
C THR A 547 -33.82 0.51 16.08
N LEU A 548 -34.33 -0.38 15.23
CA LEU A 548 -35.04 0.02 14.01
C LEU A 548 -36.41 0.66 14.31
N ARG A 549 -37.11 0.22 15.36
CA ARG A 549 -38.36 0.85 15.81
C ARG A 549 -38.12 2.24 16.40
N GLU A 550 -37.11 2.38 17.26
CA GLU A 550 -36.68 3.68 17.79
C GLU A 550 -36.28 4.64 16.66
N ALA A 551 -35.59 4.15 15.64
CA ALA A 551 -35.21 4.96 14.48
C ALA A 551 -36.40 5.44 13.63
N VAL A 552 -37.45 4.63 13.49
CA VAL A 552 -38.69 5.03 12.80
C VAL A 552 -39.41 6.13 13.59
N GLU A 553 -39.41 6.04 14.92
CA GLU A 553 -40.04 7.04 15.79
C GLU A 553 -39.26 8.36 15.83
N THR A 554 -37.92 8.29 15.82
CA THR A 554 -37.04 9.47 15.92
C THR A 554 -36.68 10.08 14.57
N GLY A 555 -36.82 9.33 13.47
CA GLY A 555 -36.39 9.75 12.14
C GLY A 555 -34.86 9.78 11.97
N GLU A 556 -34.11 9.19 12.89
CA GLU A 556 -32.66 9.18 12.87
C GLU A 556 -32.09 8.20 11.84
N VAL A 557 -30.84 8.45 11.43
CA VAL A 557 -30.15 7.62 10.44
C VAL A 557 -29.65 6.34 11.11
N VAL A 558 -29.95 5.20 10.52
CA VAL A 558 -29.57 3.88 11.00
C VAL A 558 -28.51 3.28 10.09
N TRP A 559 -27.43 2.81 10.70
CA TRP A 559 -26.49 1.91 10.07
C TRP A 559 -26.89 0.47 10.39
N PHE A 560 -27.19 -0.34 9.38
CA PHE A 560 -27.52 -1.75 9.59
C PHE A 560 -26.72 -2.68 8.66
N GLY A 561 -26.31 -3.82 9.21
CA GLY A 561 -25.72 -4.93 8.47
C GLY A 561 -26.80 -5.88 7.95
N TYR A 562 -26.71 -6.30 6.69
CA TYR A 562 -27.64 -7.25 6.09
C TYR A 562 -26.95 -8.33 5.27
N VAL A 563 -27.61 -9.49 5.15
CA VAL A 563 -27.15 -10.59 4.31
C VAL A 563 -28.07 -10.69 3.08
N ASP A 564 -27.49 -10.68 1.88
CA ASP A 564 -28.25 -10.78 0.64
C ASP A 564 -28.73 -12.21 0.34
N THR A 565 -29.46 -12.40 -0.76
CA THR A 565 -29.95 -13.74 -1.18
C THR A 565 -28.83 -14.72 -1.55
N ARG A 566 -27.60 -14.25 -1.73
CA ARG A 566 -26.43 -15.04 -2.14
C ARG A 566 -25.48 -15.30 -0.97
N GLY A 567 -25.85 -14.89 0.26
CA GLY A 567 -25.06 -15.10 1.47
C GLY A 567 -23.92 -14.09 1.67
N ALA A 568 -23.86 -13.02 0.87
CA ALA A 568 -22.91 -11.94 1.06
C ALA A 568 -23.44 -10.96 2.12
N SER A 569 -22.63 -10.67 3.14
CA SER A 569 -22.91 -9.60 4.09
C SER A 569 -22.53 -8.25 3.51
N GLY A 570 -23.38 -7.25 3.73
CA GLY A 570 -23.16 -5.86 3.35
C GLY A 570 -23.77 -4.92 4.38
N GLU A 571 -23.39 -3.66 4.32
CA GLU A 571 -23.83 -2.64 5.28
C GLU A 571 -24.42 -1.44 4.57
N ARG A 572 -25.44 -0.82 5.17
CA ARG A 572 -26.09 0.38 4.61
C ARG A 572 -26.52 1.38 5.67
N LEU A 573 -26.54 2.65 5.26
CA LEU A 573 -26.92 3.80 6.05
C LEU A 573 -28.27 4.33 5.54
N VAL A 574 -29.33 4.18 6.32
CA VAL A 574 -30.70 4.45 5.87
C VAL A 574 -31.49 5.27 6.87
N VAL A 575 -32.49 5.98 6.39
CA VAL A 575 -33.56 6.55 7.21
C VAL A 575 -34.72 5.57 7.19
N ALA A 576 -35.00 4.94 8.34
CA ALA A 576 -36.07 3.97 8.48
C ALA A 576 -37.44 4.67 8.39
N LYS A 577 -38.33 4.19 7.53
CA LYS A 577 -39.69 4.74 7.35
C LYS A 577 -40.75 3.93 8.07
N SER A 578 -40.65 2.60 8.03
CA SER A 578 -41.56 1.71 8.76
C SER A 578 -40.93 0.34 8.98
N VAL A 579 -41.30 -0.29 10.09
CA VAL A 579 -40.90 -1.65 10.47
C VAL A 579 -42.17 -2.45 10.78
N GLY A 580 -42.53 -3.40 9.91
CA GLY A 580 -43.77 -4.16 10.00
C GLY A 580 -43.79 -5.34 9.03
N ASP A 581 -44.65 -6.34 9.27
CA ASP A 581 -44.80 -7.54 8.41
C ASP A 581 -43.49 -8.32 8.14
N GLY A 582 -42.55 -8.28 9.08
CA GLY A 582 -41.25 -8.92 8.91
C GLY A 582 -40.31 -8.22 7.90
N ARG A 583 -40.58 -6.96 7.54
CA ARG A 583 -39.76 -6.15 6.62
C ARG A 583 -39.50 -4.74 7.18
N LEU A 584 -38.33 -4.19 6.82
CA LEU A 584 -37.94 -2.79 7.00
C LEU A 584 -38.16 -2.06 5.66
N GLN A 585 -38.95 -0.98 5.67
CA GLN A 585 -38.96 0.01 4.60
C GLN A 585 -38.10 1.19 5.01
N ALA A 586 -37.12 1.54 4.19
CA ALA A 586 -36.19 2.63 4.48
C ALA A 586 -35.81 3.37 3.19
N ARG A 587 -35.23 4.55 3.35
CA ARG A 587 -34.57 5.26 2.25
C ARG A 587 -33.07 5.30 2.49
N ASP A 588 -32.30 5.05 1.44
CA ASP A 588 -30.84 5.20 1.50
C ASP A 588 -30.50 6.68 1.74
N SER A 589 -29.76 6.96 2.82
CA SER A 589 -29.45 8.33 3.24
C SER A 589 -28.52 9.05 2.24
N ARG A 590 -27.82 8.30 1.39
CA ARG A 590 -26.84 8.84 0.45
C ARG A 590 -27.39 9.02 -0.97
N THR A 591 -28.35 8.19 -1.38
CA THR A 591 -28.91 8.20 -2.75
C THR A 591 -30.40 8.54 -2.81
N ASP A 592 -31.08 8.63 -1.66
CA ASP A 592 -32.53 8.86 -1.52
C ASP A 592 -33.42 7.79 -2.19
N GLU A 593 -32.84 6.64 -2.52
CA GLU A 593 -33.54 5.49 -3.13
C GLU A 593 -34.36 4.72 -2.09
N ALA A 594 -35.55 4.25 -2.46
CA ALA A 594 -36.39 3.44 -1.57
C ALA A 594 -35.93 1.99 -1.53
N LEU A 595 -35.78 1.44 -0.32
CA LEU A 595 -35.29 0.09 -0.07
C LEU A 595 -36.24 -0.68 0.86
N THR A 596 -36.48 -1.95 0.55
CA THR A 596 -37.26 -2.87 1.39
C THR A 596 -36.44 -4.11 1.73
N VAL A 597 -36.12 -4.33 3.02
CA VAL A 597 -35.27 -5.44 3.49
C VAL A 597 -36.05 -6.36 4.45
N PRO A 598 -36.03 -7.69 4.29
CA PRO A 598 -36.60 -8.61 5.29
C PRO A 598 -35.84 -8.55 6.61
N LEU A 599 -36.55 -8.49 7.75
CA LEU A 599 -35.94 -8.31 9.08
C LEU A 599 -35.03 -9.48 9.48
N HIS A 600 -35.35 -10.71 9.07
CA HIS A 600 -34.50 -11.89 9.31
C HIS A 600 -33.16 -11.86 8.56
N ARG A 601 -32.96 -10.89 7.66
CA ARG A 601 -31.69 -10.67 6.95
C ARG A 601 -30.85 -9.58 7.57
N ILE A 602 -31.37 -8.89 8.58
CA ILE A 602 -30.66 -7.83 9.28
C ILE A 602 -29.88 -8.49 10.43
N THR A 603 -28.58 -8.26 10.44
CA THR A 603 -27.63 -8.89 11.36
C THR A 603 -27.22 -7.96 12.49
N SER A 604 -27.24 -6.65 12.26
CA SER A 604 -26.97 -5.59 13.23
C SER A 604 -27.71 -4.32 12.83
N ALA A 605 -28.04 -3.45 13.79
CA ALA A 605 -28.59 -2.12 13.53
C ALA A 605 -28.12 -1.16 14.64
N HIS A 606 -27.67 0.03 14.26
CA HIS A 606 -27.16 1.07 15.16
C HIS A 606 -27.63 2.44 14.68
N ILE A 607 -28.23 3.24 15.58
CA ILE A 607 -28.61 4.61 15.26
C ILE A 607 -27.38 5.52 15.35
N ILE A 608 -27.16 6.33 14.31
CA ILE A 608 -26.12 7.35 14.29
C ILE A 608 -26.72 8.65 14.78
N ARG A 609 -26.53 8.94 16.07
CA ARG A 609 -26.84 10.25 16.64
C ARG A 609 -25.76 11.24 16.21
N ARG A 610 -26.16 12.34 15.57
CA ARG A 610 -25.26 13.47 15.34
C ARG A 610 -24.90 14.04 16.72
N THR A 611 -23.65 13.87 17.14
CA THR A 611 -23.10 14.68 18.23
C THR A 611 -23.18 16.14 17.80
N ALA A 612 -23.96 16.93 18.55
CA ALA A 612 -24.16 18.36 18.32
C ALA A 612 -22.86 19.16 18.47
#